data_AF-A0A382U4E4-F1
#
_entry.id   AF-A0A382U4E4-F1
#
_cell.length_a   1.000
_cell.length_b   1.000
_cell.length_c   1.000
_cell.angle_alpha   90.00
_cell.angle_beta   90.00
_cell.angle_gamma   90.00
#
_symmetry.space_group_name_H-M   'P 1'
#
loop_
_entity.id
_entity.type
_entity.pdbx_description
1 polymer ?
#
loop_
_entity_poly.entity_id
_entity_poly.type
_entity_poly.pdbx_seq_one_letter_code
_entity_poly.pdbx_strand_id
1 'polypeptide(L)'
;MNKIEGNLWLIDLPRLILGFFVTVNIIAMLCYPGGTYLDHLNPGYSFTGNFLSDLGRTMSFSGEVNFLSSQLFNMALILSGGIFSVFYLRVHKVFAAENQHTLALIGSFFGALGGLSLVGVGLTPADLYL
;
A
#
# COMPACT_ATOMS: atom_id res chain seq x y z
N MET A 1 -0.87 -31.38 2.22
CA MET A 1 -0.10 -30.12 2.33
C MET A 1 0.74 -29.77 1.10
N ASN A 2 1.06 -30.69 0.18
CA ASN A 2 1.91 -30.46 -1.01
C ASN A 2 1.33 -29.56 -2.14
N LYS A 3 0.35 -28.68 -1.88
CA LYS A 3 -0.31 -27.83 -2.91
C LYS A 3 -0.05 -26.33 -2.76
N ILE A 4 0.82 -25.94 -1.82
CA ILE A 4 1.07 -24.53 -1.47
C ILE A 4 2.45 -24.06 -1.97
N GLU A 5 3.41 -24.97 -2.14
CA GLU A 5 4.72 -24.62 -2.72
C GLU A 5 4.57 -24.09 -4.15
N GLY A 6 5.18 -22.94 -4.44
CA GLY A 6 5.07 -22.26 -5.73
C GLY A 6 3.68 -21.71 -6.06
N ASN A 7 2.83 -21.48 -5.05
CA ASN A 7 1.53 -20.87 -5.30
C ASN A 7 1.67 -19.38 -5.60
N LEU A 8 1.47 -19.02 -6.86
CA LEU A 8 1.55 -17.65 -7.37
C LEU A 8 0.81 -16.63 -6.48
N TRP A 9 -0.42 -16.95 -6.04
CA TRP A 9 -1.29 -16.01 -5.32
C TRP A 9 -1.08 -15.99 -3.81
N LEU A 10 -0.54 -17.07 -3.24
CA LEU A 10 -0.31 -17.19 -1.80
C LEU A 10 1.15 -16.88 -1.42
N ILE A 11 2.07 -16.92 -2.38
CA ILE A 11 3.52 -16.81 -2.11
C ILE A 11 4.17 -15.79 -3.04
N ASP A 12 4.19 -16.03 -4.35
CA ASP A 12 5.09 -15.29 -5.25
C ASP A 12 4.65 -13.85 -5.46
N LEU A 13 3.37 -13.60 -5.79
CA LEU A 13 2.84 -12.25 -5.98
C LEU A 13 2.85 -11.41 -4.70
N PRO A 14 2.42 -11.91 -3.52
CA PRO A 14 2.53 -11.16 -2.26
C PRO A 14 3.97 -10.76 -1.93
N ARG A 15 4.96 -11.64 -2.16
CA ARG A 15 6.38 -11.32 -1.94
C ARG A 15 6.90 -10.29 -2.93
N LEU A 16 6.60 -10.48 -4.21
CA LEU A 16 7.02 -9.57 -5.28
C LEU A 16 6.43 -8.17 -5.06
N ILE A 17 5.12 -8.08 -4.74
CA ILE A 17 4.47 -6.79 -4.57
C ILE A 17 4.96 -6.07 -3.31
N LEU A 18 5.32 -6.79 -2.25
CA LEU A 18 5.91 -6.19 -1.06
C LEU A 18 7.27 -5.56 -1.36
N GLY A 19 8.14 -6.29 -2.09
CA GLY A 19 9.42 -5.75 -2.56
C GLY A 19 9.22 -4.52 -3.44
N PHE A 20 8.32 -4.61 -4.41
CA PHE A 20 7.93 -3.50 -5.28
C PHE A 20 7.43 -2.28 -4.47
N PHE A 21 6.53 -2.49 -3.51
CA PHE A 21 5.99 -1.42 -2.67
C PHE A 21 7.11 -0.67 -1.95
N VAL A 22 8.02 -1.39 -1.29
CA VAL A 22 9.14 -0.77 -0.56
C VAL A 22 10.05 0.01 -1.52
N THR A 23 10.47 -0.60 -2.63
CA THR A 23 11.36 0.06 -3.60
C THR A 23 10.72 1.30 -4.21
N VAL A 24 9.46 1.23 -4.63
CA VAL A 24 8.76 2.37 -5.24
C VAL A 24 8.52 3.49 -4.23
N ASN A 25 8.21 3.17 -2.97
CA ASN A 25 8.06 4.19 -1.93
C ASN A 25 9.38 4.91 -1.62
N ILE A 26 10.52 4.20 -1.62
CA ILE A 26 11.83 4.84 -1.48
C ILE A 26 12.07 5.82 -2.63
N ILE A 27 11.76 5.42 -3.88
CA ILE A 27 11.87 6.31 -5.04
C ILE A 27 10.92 7.51 -4.90
N ALA A 28 9.68 7.29 -4.45
CA ALA A 28 8.72 8.36 -4.20
C ALA A 28 9.24 9.37 -3.16
N MET A 29 9.85 8.92 -2.06
CA MET A 29 10.49 9.79 -1.07
C MET A 29 11.61 10.65 -1.68
N LEU A 30 12.43 10.07 -2.56
CA LEU A 30 13.49 10.81 -3.26
C LEU A 30 12.93 11.84 -4.26
N CYS A 31 11.73 11.61 -4.79
CA CYS A 31 11.05 12.51 -5.71
C CYS A 31 10.11 13.52 -5.02
N TYR A 32 9.96 13.47 -3.70
CA TYR A 32 9.06 14.35 -2.97
C TYR A 32 9.63 15.79 -2.95
N PRO A 33 8.85 16.82 -3.35
CA PRO A 33 9.36 18.19 -3.48
C PRO A 33 9.81 18.81 -2.14
N GLY A 34 9.07 18.57 -1.06
CA GLY A 34 9.46 19.02 0.26
C GLY A 34 8.32 19.50 1.15
N GLY A 35 8.73 19.93 2.33
CA GLY A 35 7.88 20.41 3.40
C GLY A 35 7.38 19.27 4.29
N THR A 36 7.13 19.65 5.54
CA THR A 36 6.43 18.84 6.54
C THR A 36 5.22 19.63 7.03
N TYR A 37 4.33 18.96 7.77
CA TYR A 37 3.20 19.66 8.39
C TYR A 37 3.63 20.81 9.33
N LEU A 38 4.80 20.69 9.96
CA LEU A 38 5.32 21.67 10.93
C LEU A 38 6.27 22.69 10.32
N ASP A 39 6.92 22.35 9.20
CA ASP A 39 7.92 23.18 8.53
C ASP A 39 7.83 23.02 7.02
N HIS A 40 7.26 24.03 6.37
CA HIS A 40 7.05 24.08 4.92
C HIS A 40 8.36 24.34 4.13
N LEU A 41 9.44 24.76 4.79
CA LEU A 41 10.73 25.04 4.16
C LEU A 41 11.67 23.84 4.17
N ASN A 42 11.29 22.74 4.83
CA ASN A 42 12.09 21.52 4.88
C ASN A 42 12.30 20.95 3.47
N PRO A 43 13.55 20.76 3.00
CA PRO A 43 13.80 20.26 1.66
C PRO A 43 13.50 18.76 1.56
N GLY A 44 12.72 18.37 0.55
CA GLY A 44 12.42 16.96 0.28
C GLY A 44 11.64 16.24 1.39
N TYR A 45 11.60 14.91 1.33
CA TYR A 45 10.89 14.09 2.31
C TYR A 45 11.70 13.93 3.61
N SER A 46 11.07 14.20 4.75
CA SER A 46 11.61 13.95 6.09
C SER A 46 11.05 12.67 6.68
N PHE A 47 11.91 11.66 6.89
CA PHE A 47 11.46 10.35 7.39
C PHE A 47 10.76 10.40 8.75
N THR A 48 11.14 11.32 9.63
CA THR A 48 10.52 11.51 10.95
C THR A 48 9.53 12.66 10.99
N GLY A 49 9.53 13.54 9.98
CA GLY A 49 8.68 14.73 9.93
C GLY A 49 7.47 14.61 9.01
N ASN A 50 7.46 13.62 8.12
CA ASN A 50 6.35 13.32 7.22
C ASN A 50 5.70 12.00 7.57
N PHE A 51 4.39 11.92 7.29
CA PHE A 51 3.71 10.64 7.19
C PHE A 51 4.01 10.01 5.84
N LEU A 52 4.02 8.68 5.78
CA LEU A 52 4.19 7.97 4.51
C LEU A 52 3.13 8.38 3.47
N SER A 53 1.90 8.64 3.91
CA SER A 53 0.80 9.10 3.05
C SER A 53 1.02 10.50 2.46
N ASP A 54 1.95 11.31 3.00
CA ASP A 54 2.26 12.62 2.43
C ASP A 54 2.83 12.48 1.01
N LEU A 55 3.48 11.35 0.71
CA LEU A 55 3.97 11.02 -0.61
C LEU A 55 2.85 11.01 -1.66
N GLY A 56 1.61 10.67 -1.26
CA GLY A 56 0.43 10.56 -2.11
C GLY A 56 -0.34 11.86 -2.38
N ARG A 57 0.03 12.96 -1.72
CA ARG A 57 -0.64 14.27 -1.87
C ARG A 57 -0.41 14.85 -3.26
N THR A 58 -1.38 15.57 -3.82
CA THR A 58 -1.22 16.27 -5.10
C THR A 58 -0.27 17.46 -5.01
N MET A 59 -0.28 18.16 -3.87
CA MET A 59 0.61 19.24 -3.49
C MET A 59 1.39 18.84 -2.24
N SER A 60 2.70 19.05 -2.27
CA SER A 60 3.54 18.86 -1.08
C SER A 60 3.28 19.96 -0.06
N PHE A 61 3.79 19.81 1.16
CA PHE A 61 3.70 20.87 2.15
C PHE A 61 4.50 22.12 1.75
N SER A 62 5.55 22.00 0.94
CA SER A 62 6.24 23.18 0.38
C SER A 62 5.39 24.02 -0.59
N GLY A 63 4.20 23.54 -0.97
CA GLY A 63 3.32 24.21 -1.93
C GLY A 63 3.67 23.91 -3.39
N GLU A 64 4.55 22.94 -3.64
CA GLU A 64 4.91 22.50 -4.98
C GLU A 64 4.08 21.31 -5.45
N VAL A 65 3.96 21.16 -6.76
CA VAL A 65 3.25 20.05 -7.39
C VAL A 65 4.00 18.74 -7.14
N ASN A 66 3.35 17.80 -6.46
CA ASN A 66 3.94 16.53 -6.04
C ASN A 66 3.61 15.37 -7.01
N PHE A 67 3.68 15.62 -8.32
CA PHE A 67 3.17 14.67 -9.33
C PHE A 67 3.89 13.32 -9.32
N LEU A 68 5.23 13.31 -9.33
CA LEU A 68 6.00 12.05 -9.45
C LEU A 68 5.87 11.18 -8.21
N SER A 69 6.10 11.74 -7.01
CA SER A 69 5.94 10.99 -5.76
C SER A 69 4.51 10.50 -5.58
N SER A 70 3.50 11.35 -5.85
CA SER A 70 2.10 10.94 -5.68
C SER A 70 1.70 9.82 -6.62
N GLN A 71 2.07 9.90 -7.89
CA GLN A 71 1.82 8.83 -8.85
C GLN A 71 2.46 7.51 -8.43
N LEU A 72 3.73 7.54 -8.00
CA LEU A 72 4.46 6.35 -7.56
C LEU A 72 3.84 5.74 -6.31
N PHE A 73 3.57 6.55 -5.28
CA PHE A 73 2.96 6.12 -4.02
C PHE A 73 1.57 5.53 -4.23
N ASN A 74 0.70 6.24 -4.95
CA ASN A 74 -0.68 5.84 -5.19
C ASN A 74 -0.76 4.55 -6.01
N MET A 75 0.08 4.42 -7.05
CA MET A 75 0.16 3.19 -7.84
C MET A 75 0.66 2.01 -6.99
N ALA A 76 1.65 2.22 -6.13
CA ALA A 76 2.15 1.19 -5.23
C ALA A 76 1.06 0.72 -4.25
N LEU A 77 0.26 1.62 -3.70
CA LEU A 77 -0.87 1.28 -2.84
C LEU A 77 -1.98 0.51 -3.59
N ILE A 78 -2.37 0.97 -4.78
CA ILE A 78 -3.41 0.32 -5.58
C ILE A 78 -3.01 -1.12 -5.94
N LEU A 79 -1.79 -1.33 -6.43
CA LEU A 79 -1.31 -2.65 -6.81
C LEU A 79 -1.14 -3.57 -5.60
N SER A 80 -0.58 -3.05 -4.50
CA SER A 80 -0.41 -3.81 -3.25
C SER A 80 -1.75 -4.19 -2.64
N GLY A 81 -2.67 -3.23 -2.53
CA GLY A 81 -4.02 -3.46 -2.02
C GLY A 81 -4.76 -4.51 -2.84
N GLY A 82 -4.72 -4.41 -4.17
CA GLY A 82 -5.35 -5.40 -5.06
C GLY A 82 -4.78 -6.81 -4.90
N ILE A 83 -3.44 -6.96 -4.87
CA ILE A 83 -2.80 -8.28 -4.70
C ILE A 83 -3.09 -8.85 -3.31
N PHE A 84 -3.00 -8.05 -2.25
CA PHE A 84 -3.31 -8.52 -0.90
C PHE A 84 -4.80 -8.85 -0.73
N SER A 85 -5.72 -8.15 -1.40
CA SER A 85 -7.13 -8.53 -1.42
C SER A 85 -7.32 -9.92 -2.01
N VAL A 86 -6.69 -10.23 -3.14
CA VAL A 86 -6.76 -11.57 -3.76
C VAL A 86 -6.09 -12.61 -2.87
N PHE A 87 -4.95 -12.29 -2.25
CA PHE A 87 -4.27 -13.16 -1.28
C PHE A 87 -5.21 -13.58 -0.15
N TYR A 88 -5.87 -12.62 0.50
CA TYR A 88 -6.78 -12.89 1.61
C TYR A 88 -8.01 -13.69 1.14
N LEU A 89 -8.56 -13.44 -0.05
CA LEU A 89 -9.63 -14.29 -0.61
C LEU A 89 -9.20 -15.73 -0.88
N ARG A 90 -7.90 -16.03 -0.95
CA ARG A 90 -7.37 -17.36 -1.20
C ARG A 90 -6.86 -18.03 0.07
N VAL A 91 -6.48 -17.27 1.10
CA VAL A 91 -5.84 -17.81 2.32
C VAL A 91 -6.76 -18.74 3.10
N HIS A 92 -8.09 -18.52 3.12
CA HIS A 92 -9.02 -19.43 3.81
C HIS A 92 -8.93 -20.89 3.31
N LYS A 93 -8.56 -21.10 2.04
CA LYS A 93 -8.47 -22.44 1.43
C LYS A 93 -7.35 -23.28 2.04
N VAL A 94 -6.34 -22.64 2.63
CA VAL A 94 -5.25 -23.30 3.36
C VAL A 94 -5.79 -24.02 4.60
N PHE A 95 -6.78 -23.43 5.26
CA PHE A 95 -7.35 -23.92 6.53
C PHE A 95 -8.67 -24.69 6.35
N ALA A 96 -9.02 -25.08 5.11
CA ALA A 96 -10.31 -25.66 4.79
C ALA A 96 -10.60 -27.02 5.46
N ALA A 97 -9.58 -27.80 5.77
CA ALA A 97 -9.70 -29.09 6.44
C ALA A 97 -9.52 -29.01 7.97
N GLU A 98 -9.31 -27.82 8.51
CA GLU A 98 -8.97 -27.63 9.92
C GLU A 98 -10.13 -27.01 10.72
N ASN A 99 -10.09 -27.18 12.03
CA ASN A 99 -11.08 -26.60 12.95
C ASN A 99 -11.05 -25.05 12.99
N GLN A 100 -10.11 -24.45 12.24
CA GLN A 100 -9.90 -23.01 12.13
C GLN A 100 -10.58 -22.40 10.90
N HIS A 101 -11.29 -23.18 10.08
CA HIS A 101 -11.88 -22.70 8.82
C HIS A 101 -12.77 -21.45 8.98
N THR A 102 -13.62 -21.40 10.02
CA THR A 102 -14.49 -20.25 10.29
C THR A 102 -13.68 -18.98 10.59
N LEU A 103 -12.64 -19.10 11.42
CA LEU A 103 -11.76 -17.98 11.73
C LEU A 103 -11.00 -17.52 10.48
N ALA A 104 -10.53 -18.47 9.67
CA ALA A 104 -9.86 -18.17 8.41
C ALA A 104 -10.78 -17.46 7.41
N LEU A 105 -12.07 -17.80 7.37
CA LEU A 105 -13.06 -17.14 6.50
C LEU A 105 -13.33 -15.70 6.96
N ILE A 106 -13.49 -15.47 8.27
CA ILE A 106 -13.65 -14.13 8.85
C ILE A 106 -12.40 -13.29 8.58
N GLY A 107 -11.21 -13.83 8.85
CA GLY A 107 -9.94 -13.15 8.59
C GLY A 107 -9.74 -12.84 7.11
N SER A 108 -10.16 -13.73 6.22
CA SER A 108 -10.11 -13.53 4.77
C SER A 108 -11.04 -12.39 4.31
N PHE A 109 -12.24 -12.30 4.88
CA PHE A 109 -13.17 -11.21 4.59
C PHE A 109 -12.59 -9.86 5.00
N PHE A 110 -12.15 -9.71 6.26
CA PHE A 110 -11.58 -8.45 6.75
C PHE A 110 -10.24 -8.11 6.10
N GLY A 111 -9.39 -9.10 5.82
CA GLY A 111 -8.14 -8.89 5.09
C GLY A 111 -8.37 -8.43 3.65
N ALA A 112 -9.37 -9.01 2.97
CA ALA A 112 -9.74 -8.58 1.62
C ALA A 112 -10.29 -7.14 1.62
N LEU A 113 -11.14 -6.82 2.59
CA LEU A 113 -11.66 -5.46 2.80
C LEU A 113 -10.51 -4.46 3.09
N GLY A 114 -9.56 -4.83 3.93
CA GLY A 114 -8.37 -4.01 4.21
C GLY A 114 -7.53 -3.74 2.96
N GLY A 115 -7.30 -4.75 2.12
CA GLY A 115 -6.63 -4.56 0.83
C GLY A 115 -7.40 -3.61 -0.10
N LEU A 116 -8.73 -3.72 -0.15
CA LEU A 116 -9.57 -2.80 -0.93
C LEU A 116 -9.55 -1.39 -0.36
N SER A 117 -9.46 -1.23 0.96
CA SER A 117 -9.28 0.08 1.59
C SER A 117 -7.96 0.73 1.16
N LEU A 118 -6.86 -0.03 1.03
CA LEU A 118 -5.59 0.50 0.51
C LEU A 118 -5.71 0.96 -0.95
N VAL A 119 -6.47 0.23 -1.78
CA VAL A 119 -6.80 0.68 -3.14
C VAL A 119 -7.57 1.99 -3.10
N GLY A 120 -8.55 2.11 -2.19
CA GLY A 120 -9.29 3.34 -1.96
C GLY A 120 -8.39 4.53 -1.65
N VAL A 121 -7.45 4.37 -0.70
CA VAL A 121 -6.47 5.42 -0.35
C VAL A 121 -5.67 5.87 -1.57
N GLY A 122 -5.16 4.95 -2.39
CA GLY A 122 -4.41 5.32 -3.59
C GLY A 122 -5.25 6.01 -4.68
N LEU A 123 -6.58 5.87 -4.64
CA LEU A 123 -7.50 6.54 -5.58
C LEU A 123 -8.04 7.88 -5.06
N THR A 124 -7.84 8.19 -3.77
CA THR A 124 -8.38 9.39 -3.13
C THR A 124 -7.27 10.20 -2.43
N PRO A 125 -6.52 11.03 -3.17
CA PRO A 125 -5.52 11.92 -2.58
C PRO A 125 -6.15 12.82 -1.51
N ALA A 126 -5.39 13.10 -0.45
CA ALA A 126 -5.91 13.78 0.74
C ALA A 126 -6.27 15.26 0.52
N ASP A 127 -5.79 15.87 -0.56
CA ASP A 127 -5.72 17.33 -0.75
C ASP A 127 -6.34 17.81 -2.08
N LEU A 128 -7.13 16.97 -2.77
CA LEU A 128 -7.74 17.36 -4.04
C LEU A 128 -8.81 18.46 -3.91
N TYR A 129 -9.45 18.56 -2.73
CA TYR A 129 -10.57 19.48 -2.45
C TYR A 129 -10.42 20.29 -1.15
N LEU A 130 -9.21 20.34 -0.58
CA LEU A 130 -8.90 21.04 0.67
C LEU A 130 -7.90 22.16 0.42
#